data_AF-A0A3S3FBR8-F1
#
_entry.id   AF-A0A3S3FBR8-F1
#
_cell.length_a   1.000
_cell.length_b   1.000
_cell.length_c   1.000
_cell.angle_alpha   90.00
_cell.angle_beta   90.00
_cell.angle_gamma   90.00
#
_symmetry.space_group_name_H-M   'P 1'
#
loop_
_entity.id
_entity.type
_entity.pdbx_description
1 polymer ?
#
loop_
_entity_poly.entity_id
_entity_poly.type
_entity_poly.pdbx_seq_one_letter_code
_entity_poly.pdbx_strand_id
1 'polypeptide(L)'
;MLITIEAWRSAKGDDDRAMIDYNQAISLDPKNIDAYKSRGLIWAAKGDNARAIAEYSTVILLHPKYVYGYLGRGILNFYSGELAKAQADFEQAAKLEPDDIYVAIWLDMAKRRNAMAGYLREAASKLDMTKWPAPVVHMLLGEQTPAAVLAAADDLDVTTKTGQVCEANFYTAELNRLQGHDDEALRLYKIAVSNCPRNFDEYRAARLALRELGMLP
;
A
#
# COMPACT_ATOMS: atom_id res chain seq x y z
N MET A 1 -30.22 -10.84 6.73
CA MET A 1 -29.49 -11.77 5.86
C MET A 1 -28.25 -11.04 5.38
N LEU A 2 -27.21 -11.05 6.22
CA LEU A 2 -25.94 -10.37 5.99
C LEU A 2 -25.03 -11.39 5.31
N ILE A 3 -24.68 -11.16 4.05
CA ILE A 3 -23.60 -11.90 3.40
C ILE A 3 -22.33 -11.11 3.70
N THR A 4 -21.54 -11.63 4.64
CA THR A 4 -20.18 -11.20 4.91
C THR A 4 -19.33 -11.46 3.67
N ILE A 5 -18.64 -10.43 3.18
CA ILE A 5 -17.65 -10.54 2.11
C ILE A 5 -16.39 -11.15 2.74
N GLU A 6 -16.41 -12.46 2.94
CA GLU A 6 -15.21 -13.23 3.26
C GLU A 6 -14.49 -13.64 1.96
N ALA A 7 -13.25 -13.20 1.86
CA ALA A 7 -12.13 -13.91 1.24
C ALA A 7 -12.35 -14.53 -0.16
N TRP A 8 -12.14 -13.75 -1.22
CA TRP A 8 -12.03 -14.29 -2.59
C TRP A 8 -10.58 -14.62 -2.97
N ARG A 9 -10.40 -15.90 -3.32
CA ARG A 9 -9.16 -16.62 -3.62
C ARG A 9 -8.70 -16.33 -5.06
N SER A 10 -7.65 -15.53 -5.17
CA SER A 10 -7.00 -15.15 -6.44
C SER A 10 -6.32 -16.33 -7.16
N ALA A 11 -6.79 -16.63 -8.39
CA ALA A 11 -6.01 -17.31 -9.44
C ALA A 11 -6.60 -17.03 -10.84
N LYS A 12 -6.47 -15.80 -11.37
CA LYS A 12 -6.89 -15.32 -12.71
C LYS A 12 -8.37 -15.47 -13.12
N GLY A 13 -8.97 -16.65 -13.00
CA GLY A 13 -10.39 -16.90 -13.34
C GLY A 13 -11.38 -16.24 -12.37
N ASP A 14 -10.92 -15.88 -11.18
CA ASP A 14 -11.71 -15.14 -10.19
C ASP A 14 -11.74 -13.64 -10.48
N ASP A 15 -10.64 -13.07 -11.01
CA ASP A 15 -10.56 -11.64 -11.34
C ASP A 15 -11.56 -11.28 -12.45
N ASP A 16 -11.70 -12.11 -13.49
CA ASP A 16 -12.63 -11.83 -14.58
C ASP A 16 -14.10 -11.98 -14.15
N ARG A 17 -14.40 -12.89 -13.21
CA ARG A 17 -15.73 -12.99 -12.60
C ARG A 17 -16.02 -11.79 -11.70
N ALA A 18 -15.07 -11.43 -10.83
CA ALA A 18 -15.18 -10.26 -9.99
C ALA A 18 -15.36 -8.96 -10.80
N MET A 19 -14.68 -8.84 -11.96
CA MET A 19 -14.90 -7.71 -12.87
C MET A 19 -16.36 -7.63 -13.37
N ILE A 20 -16.98 -8.77 -13.70
CA ILE A 20 -18.39 -8.81 -14.11
C ILE A 20 -19.28 -8.36 -12.95
N ASP A 21 -19.05 -8.89 -11.74
CA ASP A 21 -19.84 -8.56 -10.56
C ASP A 21 -19.71 -7.08 -10.18
N TYR A 22 -18.50 -6.50 -10.22
CA TYR A 22 -18.31 -5.07 -9.95
C TYR A 22 -18.92 -4.19 -11.04
N ASN A 23 -18.87 -4.60 -12.31
CA ASN A 23 -19.56 -3.88 -13.38
C ASN A 23 -21.08 -3.88 -13.16
N GLN A 24 -21.65 -5.01 -12.74
CA GLN A 24 -23.06 -5.11 -12.41
C GLN A 24 -23.40 -4.26 -11.18
N ALA A 25 -22.57 -4.28 -10.13
CA ALA A 25 -22.77 -3.45 -8.94
C ALA A 25 -22.76 -1.95 -9.28
N ILE A 26 -21.84 -1.50 -10.15
CA ILE A 26 -21.76 -0.11 -10.62
C ILE A 26 -22.96 0.25 -11.50
N SER A 27 -23.46 -0.68 -12.31
CA SER A 27 -24.68 -0.46 -13.11
C SER A 27 -25.93 -0.27 -12.24
N LEU A 28 -26.02 -1.02 -11.14
CA LEU A 28 -27.12 -0.95 -10.17
C LEU A 28 -27.01 0.28 -9.26
N ASP A 29 -25.79 0.60 -8.82
CA ASP A 29 -25.49 1.77 -8.00
C ASP A 29 -24.19 2.45 -8.48
N PRO A 30 -24.31 3.50 -9.31
CA PRO A 30 -23.16 4.27 -9.78
C PRO A 30 -22.39 5.02 -8.70
N LYS A 31 -22.86 5.01 -7.44
CA LYS A 31 -22.17 5.61 -6.30
C LYS A 31 -21.48 4.59 -5.40
N ASN A 32 -21.51 3.31 -5.76
CA ASN A 32 -20.89 2.24 -4.98
C ASN A 32 -19.35 2.31 -5.04
N ILE A 33 -18.75 3.04 -4.09
CA ILE A 33 -17.29 3.21 -4.02
C ILE A 33 -16.51 1.92 -3.81
N ASP A 34 -17.10 0.89 -3.18
CA ASP A 34 -16.42 -0.38 -2.94
C ASP A 34 -16.25 -1.17 -4.24
N ALA A 35 -17.19 -1.06 -5.17
CA ALA A 35 -17.08 -1.66 -6.49
C ALA A 35 -15.98 -0.97 -7.32
N TYR A 36 -15.92 0.37 -7.32
CA TYR A 36 -14.83 1.11 -7.97
C TYR A 36 -13.47 0.79 -7.37
N LYS A 37 -13.34 0.82 -6.02
CA LYS A 37 -12.11 0.48 -5.31
C LYS A 37 -11.63 -0.94 -5.68
N SER A 38 -12.51 -1.92 -5.61
CA SER A 38 -12.18 -3.32 -5.92
C SER A 38 -11.81 -3.53 -7.39
N ARG A 39 -12.49 -2.85 -8.31
CA ARG A 39 -12.14 -2.86 -9.74
C ARG A 39 -10.79 -2.20 -9.99
N GLY A 40 -10.48 -1.13 -9.27
CA GLY A 40 -9.17 -0.46 -9.29
C GLY A 40 -8.04 -1.40 -8.85
N LEU A 41 -8.26 -2.18 -7.78
CA LEU A 41 -7.31 -3.20 -7.34
C LEU A 41 -7.07 -4.28 -8.42
N ILE A 42 -8.11 -4.71 -9.13
CA ILE A 42 -7.97 -5.69 -10.22
C ILE A 42 -7.18 -5.09 -11.39
N TRP A 43 -7.46 -3.85 -11.80
CA TRP A 43 -6.69 -3.20 -12.86
C TRP A 43 -5.21 -3.05 -12.49
N ALA A 44 -4.93 -2.65 -11.24
CA ALA A 44 -3.57 -2.61 -10.70
C ALA A 44 -2.92 -3.99 -10.72
N ALA A 45 -3.63 -5.05 -10.33
CA ALA A 45 -3.13 -6.41 -10.37
C ALA A 45 -2.84 -6.90 -11.81
N LYS A 46 -3.59 -6.40 -12.80
CA LYS A 46 -3.37 -6.64 -14.25
C LYS A 46 -2.28 -5.77 -14.87
N GLY A 47 -1.73 -4.78 -14.13
CA GLY A 47 -0.69 -3.86 -14.60
C GLY A 47 -1.22 -2.62 -15.33
N ASP A 48 -2.55 -2.47 -15.42
CA ASP A 48 -3.18 -1.29 -16.02
C ASP A 48 -3.36 -0.19 -14.96
N ASN A 49 -2.24 0.45 -14.62
CA ASN A 49 -2.21 1.51 -13.61
C ASN A 49 -3.08 2.71 -14.02
N ALA A 50 -3.19 3.00 -15.31
CA ALA A 50 -4.01 4.11 -15.81
C ALA A 50 -5.49 3.89 -15.51
N ARG A 51 -6.02 2.69 -15.78
CA ARG A 51 -7.40 2.35 -15.38
C ARG A 51 -7.56 2.32 -13.87
N ALA A 52 -6.61 1.73 -13.15
CA ALA A 52 -6.65 1.70 -11.69
C ALA A 52 -6.74 3.11 -11.07
N ILE A 53 -5.93 4.05 -11.56
CA ILE A 53 -5.95 5.47 -11.14
C ILE A 53 -7.30 6.13 -11.44
N ALA A 54 -7.92 5.81 -12.58
CA ALA A 54 -9.25 6.33 -12.92
C ALA A 54 -10.34 5.81 -11.97
N GLU A 55 -10.29 4.53 -11.59
CA GLU A 55 -11.21 3.95 -10.60
C GLU A 55 -11.08 4.66 -9.24
N TYR A 56 -9.85 4.82 -8.72
CA TYR A 56 -9.64 5.54 -7.46
C TYR A 56 -9.99 7.03 -7.53
N SER A 57 -9.81 7.66 -8.69
CA SER A 57 -10.26 9.03 -8.91
C SER A 57 -11.80 9.14 -8.84
N THR A 58 -12.51 8.11 -9.29
CA THR A 58 -13.97 8.03 -9.13
C THR A 58 -14.36 7.85 -7.66
N VAL A 59 -13.65 7.02 -6.90
CA VAL A 59 -13.84 6.88 -5.45
C VAL A 59 -13.71 8.23 -4.74
N ILE A 60 -12.64 8.99 -5.05
CA ILE A 60 -12.40 10.32 -4.47
C ILE A 60 -13.50 11.32 -4.86
N LEU A 61 -13.95 11.29 -6.12
CA LEU A 61 -15.02 12.17 -6.61
C LEU A 61 -16.34 11.93 -5.86
N LEU A 62 -16.69 10.66 -5.64
CA LEU A 62 -17.92 10.29 -4.97
C LEU A 62 -17.84 10.51 -3.45
N HIS A 63 -16.69 10.19 -2.85
CA HIS A 63 -16.46 10.25 -1.40
C HIS A 63 -15.12 10.94 -1.08
N PRO A 64 -15.05 12.29 -1.11
CA PRO A 64 -13.79 13.04 -0.97
C PRO A 64 -13.16 13.00 0.44
N LYS A 65 -13.84 12.37 1.42
CA LYS A 65 -13.31 12.14 2.77
C LYS A 65 -12.90 10.69 3.02
N TYR A 66 -12.98 9.84 2.00
CA TYR A 66 -12.61 8.43 2.12
C TYR A 66 -11.11 8.25 1.84
N VAL A 67 -10.34 7.98 2.90
CA VAL A 67 -8.87 7.97 2.87
C VAL A 67 -8.30 6.95 1.87
N TYR A 68 -8.88 5.76 1.78
CA TYR A 68 -8.40 4.72 0.86
C TYR A 68 -8.51 5.09 -0.62
N GLY A 69 -9.36 6.07 -0.98
CA GLY A 69 -9.36 6.65 -2.32
C GLY A 69 -8.02 7.31 -2.66
N TYR A 70 -7.52 8.12 -1.74
CA TYR A 70 -6.24 8.81 -1.85
C TYR A 70 -5.06 7.86 -1.68
N LEU A 71 -5.08 6.95 -0.69
CA LEU A 71 -4.00 5.98 -0.52
C LEU A 71 -3.81 5.11 -1.77
N GLY A 72 -4.90 4.53 -2.30
CA GLY A 72 -4.83 3.67 -3.47
C GLY A 72 -4.30 4.40 -4.72
N ARG A 73 -4.78 5.62 -4.97
CA ARG A 73 -4.27 6.44 -6.09
C ARG A 73 -2.83 6.90 -5.86
N GLY A 74 -2.49 7.26 -4.62
CA GLY A 74 -1.16 7.68 -4.21
C GLY A 74 -0.13 6.59 -4.45
N ILE A 75 -0.41 5.35 -4.02
CA ILE A 75 0.46 4.18 -4.24
C ILE A 75 0.65 3.91 -5.73
N LEU A 76 -0.41 3.98 -6.54
CA LEU A 76 -0.31 3.80 -7.98
C LEU A 76 0.54 4.87 -8.65
N ASN A 77 0.35 6.13 -8.29
CA ASN A 77 1.16 7.24 -8.78
C ASN A 77 2.63 7.10 -8.34
N PHE A 78 2.86 6.65 -7.10
CA PHE A 78 4.20 6.47 -6.53
C PHE A 78 5.05 5.52 -7.36
N TYR A 79 4.51 4.34 -7.70
CA TYR A 79 5.20 3.34 -8.53
C TYR A 79 5.09 3.59 -10.03
N SER A 80 4.24 4.53 -10.48
CA SER A 80 4.21 4.98 -11.87
C SER A 80 5.19 6.13 -12.15
N GLY A 81 5.98 6.55 -11.15
CA GLY A 81 6.93 7.66 -11.26
C GLY A 81 6.31 9.05 -11.09
N GLU A 82 5.01 9.13 -10.87
CA GLU A 82 4.25 10.38 -10.69
C GLU A 82 4.33 10.87 -9.23
N LEU A 83 5.55 11.02 -8.73
CA LEU A 83 5.84 11.20 -7.30
C LEU A 83 5.19 12.46 -6.70
N ALA A 84 5.09 13.55 -7.46
CA ALA A 84 4.41 14.77 -7.01
C ALA A 84 2.90 14.55 -6.80
N LYS A 85 2.26 13.76 -7.66
CA LYS A 85 0.84 13.40 -7.51
C LYS A 85 0.65 12.44 -6.33
N ALA A 86 1.55 11.48 -6.17
CA ALA A 86 1.54 10.56 -5.04
C ALA A 86 1.64 11.30 -3.70
N GLN A 87 2.60 12.22 -3.58
CA GLN A 87 2.75 13.05 -2.39
C GLN A 87 1.49 13.85 -2.09
N ALA A 88 0.89 14.51 -3.10
CA ALA A 88 -0.34 15.29 -2.89
C ALA A 88 -1.50 14.43 -2.38
N ASP A 89 -1.66 13.21 -2.89
CA ASP A 89 -2.67 12.26 -2.41
C ASP A 89 -2.38 11.82 -0.96
N PHE A 90 -1.13 11.48 -0.62
CA PHE A 90 -0.77 11.11 0.75
C PHE A 90 -0.87 12.27 1.74
N GLU A 91 -0.58 13.51 1.32
CA GLU A 91 -0.82 14.70 2.14
C GLU A 91 -2.31 14.90 2.42
N GLN A 92 -3.18 14.60 1.46
CA GLN A 92 -4.62 14.64 1.67
C GLN A 92 -5.10 13.53 2.60
N ALA A 93 -4.54 12.32 2.47
CA ALA A 93 -4.79 11.22 3.42
C ALA A 93 -4.38 11.60 4.85
N ALA A 94 -3.17 12.16 5.04
CA ALA A 94 -2.66 12.57 6.35
C ALA A 94 -3.45 13.73 6.98
N LYS A 95 -4.13 14.55 6.17
CA LYS A 95 -5.06 15.57 6.68
C LYS A 95 -6.36 14.95 7.20
N LEU A 96 -6.84 13.87 6.58
CA LEU A 96 -8.08 13.20 6.94
C LEU A 96 -7.89 12.29 8.16
N GLU A 97 -6.77 11.56 8.22
CA GLU A 97 -6.40 10.63 9.28
C GLU A 97 -4.96 10.92 9.76
N PRO A 98 -4.77 11.95 10.60
CA PRO A 98 -3.45 12.42 11.01
C PRO A 98 -2.74 11.54 12.05
N ASP A 99 -3.44 10.56 12.62
CA ASP A 99 -2.98 9.56 13.58
C ASP A 99 -2.78 8.17 12.95
N ASP A 100 -3.08 8.01 11.65
CA ASP A 100 -2.80 6.77 10.93
C ASP A 100 -1.30 6.66 10.58
N ILE A 101 -0.66 5.67 11.16
CA ILE A 101 0.78 5.40 11.03
C ILE A 101 1.17 4.95 9.61
N TYR A 102 0.32 4.21 8.90
CA TYR A 102 0.61 3.78 7.54
C TYR A 102 0.52 4.95 6.57
N VAL A 103 -0.47 5.83 6.75
CA VAL A 103 -0.56 7.10 6.00
C VAL A 103 0.70 7.94 6.21
N ALA A 104 1.18 8.05 7.45
CA ALA A 104 2.41 8.77 7.76
C ALA A 104 3.65 8.15 7.10
N ILE A 105 3.77 6.81 7.09
CA ILE A 105 4.85 6.09 6.42
C ILE A 105 4.83 6.34 4.90
N TRP A 106 3.67 6.19 4.24
CA TRP A 106 3.53 6.44 2.81
C TRP A 106 3.87 7.87 2.41
N LEU A 107 3.42 8.86 3.19
CA LEU A 107 3.75 10.25 2.96
C LEU A 107 5.25 10.52 3.13
N ASP A 108 5.87 9.96 4.16
CA ASP A 108 7.32 10.09 4.39
C ASP A 108 8.13 9.53 3.21
N MET A 109 7.81 8.33 2.74
CA MET A 109 8.48 7.71 1.59
C MET A 109 8.30 8.56 0.32
N ALA A 110 7.09 9.06 0.06
CA ALA A 110 6.83 9.91 -1.12
C ALA A 110 7.61 11.23 -1.07
N LYS A 111 7.65 11.91 0.09
CA LYS A 111 8.44 13.14 0.25
C LYS A 111 9.93 12.87 0.03
N ARG A 112 10.48 11.80 0.61
CA ARG A 112 11.90 11.45 0.42
C ARG A 112 12.22 11.11 -1.03
N ARG A 113 11.35 10.39 -1.74
CA ARG A 113 11.51 10.13 -3.18
C ARG A 113 11.40 11.40 -4.03
N ASN A 114 10.64 12.41 -3.58
CA ASN A 114 10.62 13.75 -4.17
C ASN A 114 11.81 14.64 -3.73
N ALA A 115 12.87 14.07 -3.14
CA ALA A 115 14.02 14.80 -2.61
C ALA A 115 13.65 15.89 -1.57
N MET A 116 12.53 15.70 -0.85
CA MET A 116 12.10 16.54 0.26
C MET A 116 12.46 15.88 1.60
N ALA A 117 12.42 16.66 2.68
CA ALA A 117 12.53 16.12 4.03
C ALA A 117 11.37 15.14 4.32
N GLY A 118 11.70 14.04 5.03
CA GLY A 118 10.72 13.08 5.50
C GLY A 118 9.67 13.68 6.44
N TYR A 119 8.57 12.97 6.63
CA TYR A 119 7.41 13.39 7.40
C TYR A 119 7.34 12.76 8.80
N LEU A 120 7.97 11.60 9.02
CA LEU A 120 7.74 10.81 10.25
C LEU A 120 8.09 11.54 11.54
N ARG A 121 9.12 12.41 11.56
CA ARG A 121 9.47 13.20 12.75
C ARG A 121 8.39 14.19 13.15
N GLU A 122 7.69 14.75 12.17
CA GLU A 122 6.56 15.66 12.40
C GLU A 122 5.33 14.88 12.90
N ALA A 123 5.08 13.73 12.28
CA ALA A 123 3.93 12.88 12.60
C ALA A 123 4.05 12.20 13.96
N ALA A 124 5.25 11.85 14.42
CA ALA A 124 5.50 10.97 15.57
C ALA A 124 4.70 11.30 16.84
N SER A 125 4.47 12.59 17.14
CA SER A 125 3.68 13.02 18.30
C SER A 125 2.20 12.62 18.28
N LYS A 126 1.68 12.26 17.10
CA LYS A 126 0.27 11.88 16.87
C LYS A 126 0.07 10.37 16.73
N LEU A 127 1.16 9.61 16.58
CA LEU A 127 1.12 8.19 16.26
C LEU A 127 1.14 7.34 17.53
N ASP A 128 0.41 6.23 17.53
CA ASP A 128 0.57 5.18 18.55
C ASP A 128 1.87 4.41 18.29
N MET A 129 2.96 4.88 18.90
CA MET A 129 4.29 4.27 18.80
C MET A 129 4.50 3.07 19.73
N THR A 130 3.43 2.52 20.33
CA THR A 130 3.52 1.37 21.27
C THR A 130 3.20 0.03 20.63
N LYS A 131 2.68 0.03 19.40
CA LYS A 131 2.22 -1.16 18.68
C LYS A 131 2.87 -1.25 17.32
N TRP A 132 2.77 -2.42 16.70
CA TRP A 132 3.07 -2.55 15.28
C TRP A 132 2.25 -1.55 14.45
N PRO A 133 2.84 -0.86 13.44
CA PRO A 133 4.19 -0.97 12.88
C PRO A 133 5.23 0.02 13.45
N ALA A 134 5.18 0.45 14.72
CA ALA A 134 6.17 1.39 15.29
C ALA A 134 7.66 1.03 15.06
N PRO A 135 8.09 -0.25 15.10
CA PRO A 135 9.47 -0.61 14.74
C PRO A 135 9.86 -0.18 13.31
N VAL A 136 8.93 -0.23 12.36
CA VAL A 136 9.14 0.26 10.99
C VAL A 136 9.42 1.76 10.98
N VAL A 137 8.64 2.54 11.74
CA VAL A 137 8.85 3.99 11.85
C VAL A 137 10.22 4.30 12.46
N HIS A 138 10.61 3.63 13.54
CA HIS A 138 11.94 3.78 14.13
C HIS A 138 13.06 3.44 13.13
N MET A 139 12.89 2.39 12.32
CA MET A 139 13.84 2.06 11.26
C MET A 139 13.92 3.16 10.18
N LEU A 140 12.79 3.69 9.70
CA LEU A 140 12.77 4.77 8.72
C LEU A 140 13.32 6.10 9.26
N LEU A 141 13.32 6.29 10.58
CA LEU A 141 13.96 7.40 11.29
C LEU A 141 15.46 7.19 11.53
N GLY A 142 15.99 5.99 11.27
CA GLY A 142 17.39 5.61 11.50
C GLY A 142 17.69 5.21 12.95
N GLU A 143 16.66 4.94 13.74
CA GLU A 143 16.75 4.61 15.17
C GLU A 143 16.85 3.10 15.41
N GLN A 144 16.50 2.29 14.41
CA GLN A 144 16.57 0.83 14.43
C GLN A 144 17.13 0.27 13.12
N THR A 145 17.69 -0.94 13.20
CA THR A 145 18.17 -1.68 12.02
C THR A 145 17.05 -2.52 11.43
N PRO A 146 17.09 -2.86 10.12
CA PRO A 146 16.15 -3.80 9.53
C PRO A 146 16.10 -5.16 10.24
N ALA A 147 17.23 -5.65 10.72
CA ALA A 147 17.30 -6.90 11.49
C ALA A 147 16.53 -6.80 12.81
N ALA A 148 16.57 -5.64 13.49
CA ALA A 148 15.81 -5.42 14.71
C ALA A 148 14.30 -5.37 14.45
N VAL A 149 13.86 -4.75 13.34
CA VAL A 149 12.45 -4.74 12.92
C VAL A 149 11.96 -6.15 12.64
N LEU A 150 12.75 -6.94 11.90
CA LEU A 150 12.39 -8.33 11.60
C LEU A 150 12.33 -9.20 12.86
N ALA A 151 13.20 -8.95 13.84
CA ALA A 151 13.13 -9.63 15.14
C ALA A 151 11.90 -9.20 15.95
N ALA A 152 11.52 -7.92 15.90
CA ALA A 152 10.31 -7.40 16.55
C ALA A 152 9.01 -7.92 15.92
N ALA A 153 9.07 -8.39 14.67
CA ALA A 153 7.97 -9.02 13.97
C ALA A 153 7.74 -10.50 14.36
N ASP A 154 8.58 -11.06 15.24
CA ASP A 154 8.41 -12.42 15.74
C ASP A 154 7.27 -12.47 16.77
N ASP A 155 6.21 -13.21 16.47
CA ASP A 155 5.04 -13.38 17.32
C ASP A 155 4.67 -14.86 17.45
N LEU A 156 4.10 -15.23 18.60
CA LEU A 156 3.58 -16.58 18.85
C LEU A 156 2.34 -16.88 18.00
N ASP A 157 1.53 -15.86 17.70
CA ASP A 157 0.46 -15.96 16.73
C ASP A 157 1.04 -15.90 15.31
N VAL A 158 0.93 -17.02 14.61
CA VAL A 158 1.41 -17.19 13.23
C VAL A 158 0.76 -16.18 12.28
N THR A 159 -0.50 -15.80 12.47
CA THR A 159 -1.18 -14.82 11.61
C THR A 159 -0.59 -13.43 11.82
N THR A 160 -0.44 -13.01 13.07
CA THR A 160 0.21 -11.75 13.43
C THR A 160 1.65 -11.70 12.93
N LYS A 161 2.45 -12.73 13.22
CA LYS A 161 3.83 -12.87 12.73
C LYS A 161 3.92 -12.77 11.21
N THR A 162 3.02 -13.44 10.48
CA THR A 162 3.03 -13.42 9.01
C THR A 162 2.81 -12.01 8.48
N GLY A 163 1.87 -11.27 9.06
CA GLY A 163 1.60 -9.88 8.67
C GLY A 163 2.78 -8.95 8.99
N GLN A 164 3.31 -9.03 10.21
CA GLN A 164 4.42 -8.18 10.63
C GLN A 164 5.72 -8.47 9.85
N VAL A 165 6.02 -9.74 9.57
CA VAL A 165 7.17 -10.13 8.74
C VAL A 165 7.00 -9.65 7.29
N CYS A 166 5.77 -9.70 6.75
CA CYS A 166 5.47 -9.14 5.44
C CYS A 166 5.81 -7.64 5.39
N GLU A 167 5.27 -6.87 6.33
CA GLU A 167 5.49 -5.43 6.43
C GLU A 167 6.95 -5.08 6.68
N ALA A 168 7.62 -5.79 7.59
CA ALA A 168 9.05 -5.60 7.87
C ALA A 168 9.89 -5.71 6.59
N ASN A 169 9.68 -6.77 5.79
CA ASN A 169 10.42 -6.98 4.55
C ASN A 169 10.09 -5.92 3.51
N PHE A 170 8.81 -5.57 3.36
CA PHE A 170 8.38 -4.57 2.39
C PHE A 170 8.96 -3.18 2.70
N TYR A 171 8.82 -2.68 3.93
CA TYR A 171 9.34 -1.35 4.28
C TYR A 171 10.87 -1.33 4.36
N THR A 172 11.52 -2.47 4.62
CA THR A 172 12.98 -2.59 4.45
C THR A 172 13.38 -2.46 2.98
N ALA A 173 12.58 -3.01 2.05
CA ALA A 173 12.82 -2.84 0.62
C ALA A 173 12.73 -1.36 0.21
N GLU A 174 11.69 -0.66 0.67
CA GLU A 174 11.52 0.78 0.43
C GLU A 174 12.66 1.61 1.02
N LEU A 175 13.13 1.28 2.22
CA LEU A 175 14.32 1.93 2.79
C LEU A 175 15.56 1.71 1.92
N ASN A 176 15.78 0.50 1.41
CA ASN A 176 16.88 0.21 0.50
C ASN A 176 16.76 0.99 -0.81
N ARG A 177 15.55 1.14 -1.37
CA ARG A 177 15.31 2.01 -2.54
C ARG A 177 15.69 3.45 -2.27
N LEU A 178 15.31 3.99 -1.11
CA LEU A 178 15.67 5.36 -0.71
C LEU A 178 17.19 5.55 -0.56
N GLN A 179 17.93 4.48 -0.28
CA GLN A 179 19.39 4.47 -0.14
C GLN A 179 20.13 4.11 -1.43
N GLY A 180 19.41 3.79 -2.52
CA GLY A 180 20.01 3.34 -3.79
C GLY A 180 20.53 1.90 -3.77
N HIS A 181 20.13 1.09 -2.78
CA HIS A 181 20.48 -0.32 -2.65
C HIS A 181 19.49 -1.22 -3.40
N ASP A 182 19.38 -1.01 -4.72
CA ASP A 182 18.30 -1.58 -5.54
C ASP A 182 18.32 -3.12 -5.62
N ASP A 183 19.48 -3.75 -5.56
CA ASP A 183 19.61 -5.21 -5.56
C ASP A 183 18.98 -5.86 -4.32
N GLU A 184 19.21 -5.26 -3.14
CA GLU A 184 18.63 -5.75 -1.90
C GLU A 184 17.13 -5.43 -1.82
N ALA A 185 16.73 -4.23 -2.27
CA ALA A 185 15.30 -3.90 -2.40
C ALA A 185 14.57 -4.92 -3.28
N LEU A 186 15.15 -5.26 -4.44
CA LEU A 186 14.60 -6.26 -5.35
C LEU A 186 14.45 -7.64 -4.68
N ARG A 187 15.45 -8.08 -3.91
CA ARG A 187 15.37 -9.33 -3.15
C ARG A 187 14.21 -9.32 -2.17
N LEU A 188 14.04 -8.22 -1.43
CA LEU A 188 13.02 -8.06 -0.40
C LEU A 188 11.60 -7.93 -0.99
N TYR A 189 11.43 -7.25 -2.12
CA TYR A 189 10.14 -7.23 -2.82
C TYR A 189 9.72 -8.61 -3.29
N LYS A 190 10.65 -9.43 -3.81
CA LYS A 190 10.36 -10.82 -4.17
C LYS A 190 9.92 -11.63 -2.94
N ILE A 191 10.57 -11.45 -1.80
CA ILE A 191 10.17 -12.08 -0.53
C ILE A 191 8.76 -11.65 -0.13
N ALA A 192 8.45 -10.35 -0.19
CA ALA A 192 7.13 -9.81 0.11
C ALA A 192 6.05 -10.43 -0.80
N VAL A 193 6.28 -10.47 -2.12
CA VAL A 193 5.33 -11.10 -3.05
C VAL A 193 5.15 -12.61 -2.81
N SER A 194 6.17 -13.31 -2.32
CA SER A 194 6.06 -14.74 -1.99
C SER A 194 5.31 -15.01 -0.69
N ASN A 195 5.53 -14.19 0.34
CA ASN A 195 5.13 -14.52 1.71
C ASN A 195 3.99 -13.67 2.27
N CYS A 196 3.73 -12.49 1.70
CA CYS A 196 2.66 -11.62 2.16
C CYS A 196 1.28 -12.19 1.84
N PRO A 197 0.30 -12.05 2.75
CA PRO A 197 -1.10 -12.29 2.42
C PRO A 197 -1.54 -11.41 1.24
N ARG A 198 -2.26 -11.99 0.27
CA ARG A 198 -2.61 -11.28 -0.98
C ARG A 198 -3.57 -10.10 -0.79
N ASN A 199 -4.24 -10.05 0.35
CA ASN A 199 -5.15 -8.96 0.71
C ASN A 199 -4.43 -7.74 1.32
N PHE A 200 -3.15 -7.86 1.67
CA PHE A 200 -2.35 -6.78 2.21
C PHE A 200 -1.94 -5.79 1.11
N ASP A 201 -1.81 -4.52 1.47
CA ASP A 201 -1.39 -3.49 0.52
C ASP A 201 0.09 -3.64 0.16
N GLU A 202 0.93 -4.11 1.09
CA GLU A 202 2.35 -4.41 0.90
C GLU A 202 2.56 -5.47 -0.18
N TYR A 203 1.70 -6.50 -0.25
CA TYR A 203 1.75 -7.48 -1.34
C TYR A 203 1.56 -6.81 -2.70
N ARG A 204 0.58 -5.92 -2.81
CA ARG A 204 0.25 -5.24 -4.07
C ARG A 204 1.31 -4.20 -4.43
N ALA A 205 1.75 -3.44 -3.44
CA ALA A 205 2.81 -2.45 -3.55
C ALA A 205 4.13 -3.09 -3.98
N ALA A 206 4.52 -4.23 -3.39
CA ALA A 206 5.71 -4.97 -3.81
C ALA A 206 5.61 -5.43 -5.28
N ARG A 207 4.43 -5.83 -5.76
CA ARG A 207 4.23 -6.14 -7.19
C ARG A 207 4.36 -4.90 -8.08
N LEU A 208 3.85 -3.75 -7.63
CA LEU A 208 4.01 -2.47 -8.35
C LEU A 208 5.49 -2.05 -8.39
N ALA A 209 6.22 -2.18 -7.28
CA ALA A 209 7.65 -1.90 -7.20
C ALA A 209 8.46 -2.81 -8.15
N LEU A 210 8.14 -4.11 -8.21
CA LEU A 210 8.77 -5.02 -9.15
C LEU A 210 8.49 -4.65 -10.61
N ARG A 211 7.29 -4.15 -10.94
CA ARG A 211 7.01 -3.63 -12.30
C ARG A 211 7.77 -2.36 -12.60
N GLU A 212 7.84 -1.43 -11.64
CA GLU A 212 8.65 -0.22 -11.77
C GLU A 212 10.11 -0.56 -12.09
N LEU A 213 10.64 -1.63 -11.48
CA LEU A 213 11.99 -2.15 -11.71
C LEU A 213 12.12 -3.06 -12.96
N GLY A 214 11.07 -3.21 -13.77
CA GLY A 214 11.08 -4.03 -14.99
C GLY A 214 11.11 -5.54 -14.76
N MET A 215 10.78 -6.00 -13.55
CA MET A 215 10.85 -7.40 -13.11
C MET A 215 9.53 -8.16 -13.25
N LEU A 216 8.44 -7.44 -13.51
CA LEU A 216 7.11 -8.00 -13.81
C LEU A 216 6.50 -7.26 -15.01
N PRO A 217 5.63 -7.93 -15.79
CA PRO A 217 4.83 -7.28 -16.81
C PRO A 217 3.73 -6.41 -16.20
#